data_AF-A0A9P0XH43-F1
#
_entry.id   AF-A0A9P0XH43-F1
#
_cell.length_a   1.000
_cell.length_b   1.000
_cell.length_c   1.000
_cell.angle_alpha   90.00
_cell.angle_beta   90.00
_cell.angle_gamma   90.00
#
_symmetry.space_group_name_H-M   'P 1'
#
loop_
_entity.id
_entity.type
_entity.pdbx_description
1 polymer ?
#
loop_
_entity_poly.entity_id
_entity_poly.type
_entity_poly.pdbx_seq_one_letter_code
_entity_poly.pdbx_strand_id
1 'polypeptide(L)'
;MSKLCRQVSIESPGPALRECVFSFDVPVPDVPMYGARIRVVYAGACYRAHRTRSASVCSTSSVSSIGSLSGELEGFGLHSTTPSHIGFRDGALFPGYEVAGIVDAIGKAAETDGICEGARIVLYPYEGVPHGYADFIVVPDFKCLVPVPDSLPLSVAAMLPTGALLATNTVYTAIDSLNKIIEGPNRKDKVTVLIVGTGGLALWALRIASHFFKQSPHHSKMNISVATIKDEGFVLAKESEEVKVVQWSEDLYERQLIERTTDACGGPVDIVLNFGTTSRSLHRSLQCLAPGGLVLVTEDVGEKLLPKFAKKAEDMNVSIVVVPNGTIEQLRELVQLVANGEIEPPPHSVFPADEAQEVVRKLCNSEIQGRAILKFHDVD
;
A
#
# COMPACT_ATOMS: atom_id res chain seq x y z
N MET A 1 -33.31 -13.55 -17.94
CA MET A 1 -31.88 -13.34 -18.22
C MET A 1 -31.24 -12.85 -16.93
N SER A 2 -30.11 -13.43 -16.53
CA SER A 2 -29.30 -12.87 -15.44
C SER A 2 -28.83 -11.47 -15.85
N LYS A 3 -28.84 -10.51 -14.90
CA LYS A 3 -28.20 -9.22 -15.12
C LYS A 3 -26.68 -9.44 -15.16
N LEU A 4 -26.00 -8.84 -16.12
CA LEU A 4 -24.54 -8.87 -16.25
C LEU A 4 -23.94 -7.57 -15.69
N CYS A 5 -22.71 -7.64 -15.25
CA CYS A 5 -21.90 -6.51 -14.82
C CYS A 5 -20.45 -6.70 -15.23
N ARG A 6 -19.69 -5.60 -15.30
CA ARG A 6 -18.30 -5.61 -15.73
C ARG A 6 -17.38 -6.09 -14.61
N GLN A 7 -16.37 -6.86 -14.99
CA GLN A 7 -15.22 -7.21 -14.16
C GLN A 7 -13.93 -7.00 -14.96
N VAL A 8 -12.97 -6.32 -14.35
CA VAL A 8 -11.64 -6.06 -14.89
C VAL A 8 -10.61 -6.90 -14.12
N SER A 9 -9.74 -7.61 -14.83
CA SER A 9 -8.56 -8.26 -14.26
C SER A 9 -7.32 -7.47 -14.64
N ILE A 10 -6.45 -7.18 -13.67
CA ILE A 10 -5.18 -6.47 -13.88
C ILE A 10 -4.02 -7.35 -13.41
N GLU A 11 -3.24 -7.84 -14.36
CA GLU A 11 -2.07 -8.69 -14.16
C GLU A 11 -0.77 -7.89 -14.23
N SER A 12 0.32 -8.43 -13.68
CA SER A 12 1.65 -7.79 -13.81
C SER A 12 2.10 -7.78 -15.28
N PRO A 13 2.62 -6.65 -15.78
CA PRO A 13 3.35 -6.61 -17.03
C PRO A 13 4.55 -7.55 -17.01
N GLY A 14 4.61 -8.44 -18.00
CA GLY A 14 5.70 -9.39 -18.18
C GLY A 14 6.42 -9.17 -19.50
N PRO A 15 7.66 -9.70 -19.68
CA PRO A 15 8.41 -9.59 -20.93
C PRO A 15 7.65 -10.12 -22.16
N ALA A 16 6.69 -11.04 -21.93
CA ALA A 16 5.87 -11.65 -22.97
C ALA A 16 4.42 -11.13 -23.03
N LEU A 17 3.92 -10.45 -21.98
CA LEU A 17 2.54 -9.98 -21.89
C LEU A 17 2.49 -8.48 -22.20
N ARG A 18 2.07 -8.14 -23.43
CA ARG A 18 1.77 -6.75 -23.81
C ARG A 18 0.39 -6.30 -23.33
N GLU A 19 -0.55 -7.22 -23.23
CA GLU A 19 -1.88 -7.00 -22.66
C GLU A 19 -1.94 -7.63 -21.27
N CYS A 20 -2.18 -6.80 -20.26
CA CYS A 20 -2.20 -7.21 -18.85
C CYS A 20 -3.53 -6.82 -18.19
N VAL A 21 -4.49 -6.35 -18.99
CA VAL A 21 -5.80 -5.91 -18.53
C VAL A 21 -6.84 -6.63 -19.37
N PHE A 22 -7.76 -7.31 -18.69
CA PHE A 22 -8.82 -8.09 -19.33
C PHE A 22 -10.16 -7.66 -18.76
N SER A 23 -11.13 -7.41 -19.62
CA SER A 23 -12.50 -7.01 -19.23
C SER A 23 -13.48 -8.09 -19.60
N PHE A 24 -14.42 -8.39 -18.69
CA PHE A 24 -15.38 -9.48 -18.81
C PHE A 24 -16.77 -8.99 -18.38
N ASP A 25 -17.80 -9.50 -19.05
CA ASP A 25 -19.17 -9.44 -18.55
C ASP A 25 -19.45 -10.69 -17.71
N VAL A 26 -19.71 -10.49 -16.41
CA VAL A 26 -20.00 -11.55 -15.45
C VAL A 26 -21.41 -11.38 -14.88
N PRO A 27 -22.09 -12.45 -14.44
CA PRO A 27 -23.36 -12.31 -13.73
C PRO A 27 -23.21 -11.44 -12.48
N VAL A 28 -24.17 -10.54 -12.25
CA VAL A 28 -24.24 -9.79 -10.99
C VAL A 28 -24.33 -10.81 -9.84
N PRO A 29 -23.45 -10.72 -8.83
CA PRO A 29 -23.44 -11.68 -7.74
C PRO A 29 -24.73 -11.60 -6.92
N ASP A 30 -25.20 -12.75 -6.43
CA ASP A 30 -26.34 -12.83 -5.53
C ASP A 30 -26.00 -12.20 -4.16
N VAL A 31 -27.00 -11.63 -3.51
CA VAL A 31 -26.83 -11.00 -2.20
C VAL A 31 -26.63 -12.09 -1.15
N PRO A 32 -25.51 -12.12 -0.42
CA PRO A 32 -25.28 -13.13 0.61
C PRO A 32 -26.30 -12.99 1.75
N MET A 33 -26.76 -14.11 2.30
CA MET A 33 -27.84 -14.15 3.31
C MET A 33 -27.56 -13.28 4.54
N TYR A 34 -26.31 -13.23 5.00
CA TYR A 34 -25.86 -12.51 6.21
C TYR A 34 -25.03 -11.27 5.91
N GLY A 35 -24.79 -10.97 4.63
CA GLY A 35 -23.85 -9.95 4.22
C GLY A 35 -24.48 -8.88 3.34
N ALA A 36 -23.68 -8.27 2.48
CA ALA A 36 -24.15 -7.23 1.56
C ALA A 36 -23.55 -7.41 0.16
N ARG A 37 -24.29 -6.92 -0.84
CA ARG A 37 -23.73 -6.61 -2.15
C ARG A 37 -23.38 -5.12 -2.17
N ILE A 38 -22.16 -4.82 -2.59
CA ILE A 38 -21.63 -3.47 -2.71
C ILE A 38 -21.53 -3.13 -4.18
N ARG A 39 -22.05 -1.97 -4.57
CA ARG A 39 -21.77 -1.34 -5.85
C ARG A 39 -20.46 -0.58 -5.74
N VAL A 40 -19.43 -1.04 -6.44
CA VAL A 40 -18.08 -0.45 -6.36
C VAL A 40 -18.06 0.85 -7.14
N VAL A 41 -17.81 1.99 -6.50
CA VAL A 41 -17.76 3.27 -7.20
C VAL A 41 -16.32 3.56 -7.64
N TYR A 42 -15.38 3.40 -6.72
CA TYR A 42 -13.96 3.64 -6.94
C TYR A 42 -13.11 2.48 -6.42
N ALA A 43 -12.06 2.14 -7.16
CA ALA A 43 -11.04 1.21 -6.70
C ALA A 43 -9.62 1.73 -6.95
N GLY A 44 -8.71 1.58 -5.98
CA GLY A 44 -7.31 1.95 -6.16
C GLY A 44 -6.65 1.08 -7.24
N ALA A 45 -6.05 1.71 -8.26
CA ALA A 45 -5.38 0.99 -9.33
C ALA A 45 -4.05 0.39 -8.85
N CYS A 46 -3.87 -0.91 -9.05
CA CYS A 46 -2.69 -1.67 -8.69
C CYS A 46 -2.73 -3.00 -9.49
N TYR A 47 -1.58 -3.51 -9.89
CA TYR A 47 -1.51 -4.79 -10.62
C TYR A 47 -1.14 -5.92 -9.66
N ARG A 48 -1.46 -7.16 -9.99
CA ARG A 48 -1.01 -8.32 -9.20
C ARG A 48 0.46 -8.58 -9.49
N ALA A 49 1.31 -8.57 -8.46
CA ALA A 49 2.66 -9.10 -8.60
C ALA A 49 2.57 -10.56 -9.07
N HIS A 50 3.56 -11.03 -9.84
CA HIS A 50 3.66 -12.41 -10.30
C HIS A 50 4.06 -13.35 -9.13
N ARG A 51 3.31 -13.31 -8.02
CA ARG A 51 3.37 -14.28 -6.93
C ARG A 51 2.20 -15.22 -7.12
N THR A 52 2.53 -16.48 -7.39
CA THR A 52 1.62 -17.65 -7.46
C THR A 52 0.53 -17.60 -8.53
N ARG A 53 0.48 -18.63 -9.38
CA ARG A 53 -0.72 -19.01 -10.12
C ARG A 53 -1.82 -19.37 -9.11
N SER A 54 -2.48 -18.40 -8.49
CA SER A 54 -3.79 -18.63 -7.91
C SER A 54 -4.71 -18.91 -9.09
N ALA A 55 -5.25 -20.13 -9.13
CA ALA A 55 -6.03 -20.63 -10.25
C ALA A 55 -7.03 -19.57 -10.75
N SER A 56 -6.92 -19.21 -12.03
CA SER A 56 -8.00 -18.55 -12.74
C SER A 56 -9.26 -19.39 -12.53
N VAL A 57 -10.30 -18.82 -11.90
CA VAL A 57 -11.60 -19.50 -11.77
C VAL A 57 -12.42 -19.38 -13.06
N CYS A 58 -11.85 -18.85 -14.14
CA CYS A 58 -12.45 -18.83 -15.48
C CYS A 58 -12.06 -20.08 -16.30
N SER A 59 -12.08 -21.26 -15.69
CA SER A 59 -11.99 -22.53 -16.43
C SER A 59 -13.15 -23.42 -16.06
N THR A 60 -14.31 -23.14 -16.64
CA THR A 60 -15.39 -24.12 -16.76
C THR A 60 -15.00 -25.17 -17.79
N SER A 61 -14.19 -26.15 -17.37
CA SER A 61 -14.05 -27.42 -18.10
C SER A 61 -13.45 -28.50 -17.19
N SER A 62 -14.36 -29.37 -16.73
CA SER A 62 -14.18 -30.81 -16.51
C SER A 62 -13.48 -31.31 -15.23
N VAL A 63 -14.33 -31.85 -14.35
CA VAL A 63 -14.02 -32.88 -13.35
C VAL A 63 -13.64 -34.20 -14.05
N SER A 64 -12.39 -34.64 -13.91
CA SER A 64 -11.84 -36.01 -13.98
C SER A 64 -10.32 -35.86 -14.22
N SER A 65 -9.39 -36.30 -13.36
CA SER A 65 -9.24 -37.66 -12.83
C SER A 65 -8.29 -37.63 -11.62
N ILE A 66 -8.58 -38.48 -10.63
CA ILE A 66 -7.63 -38.88 -9.59
C ILE A 66 -6.68 -39.92 -10.20
N GLY A 67 -5.39 -39.76 -9.95
CA GLY A 67 -4.39 -40.82 -10.02
C GLY A 67 -3.32 -40.63 -11.09
N SER A 68 -2.09 -40.30 -10.66
CA SER A 68 -0.87 -41.09 -10.95
C SER A 68 0.34 -40.47 -10.25
N LEU A 69 0.98 -41.28 -9.43
CA LEU A 69 2.31 -41.06 -8.86
C LEU A 69 3.38 -41.01 -9.95
N SER A 70 4.24 -39.99 -9.94
CA SER A 70 5.66 -40.13 -10.31
C SER A 70 6.43 -38.83 -10.12
N GLY A 71 7.47 -38.89 -9.28
CA GLY A 71 8.75 -38.24 -9.55
C GLY A 71 8.92 -36.82 -9.02
N GLU A 72 9.44 -36.73 -7.79
CA GLU A 72 10.33 -35.65 -7.39
C GLU A 72 11.46 -35.54 -8.44
N LEU A 73 11.55 -34.41 -9.11
CA LEU A 73 12.79 -33.98 -9.75
C LEU A 73 12.97 -32.50 -9.44
N GLU A 74 13.86 -32.24 -8.47
CA GLU A 74 14.46 -30.95 -8.23
C GLU A 74 15.13 -30.45 -9.52
N GLY A 75 14.42 -29.59 -10.25
CA GLY A 75 14.96 -28.83 -11.36
C GLY A 75 15.34 -27.44 -10.86
N PHE A 76 16.64 -27.17 -10.74
CA PHE A 76 17.22 -25.84 -10.59
C PHE A 76 16.67 -24.89 -11.66
N GLY A 77 15.55 -24.21 -11.34
CA GLY A 77 14.92 -23.22 -12.18
C GLY A 77 15.66 -21.90 -12.06
N LEU A 78 16.34 -21.54 -13.13
CA LEU A 78 16.97 -20.24 -13.38
C LEU A 78 16.04 -19.11 -12.94
N HIS A 79 16.33 -18.47 -11.82
CA HIS A 79 15.72 -17.18 -11.49
C HIS A 79 16.03 -16.25 -12.64
N SER A 80 15.00 -15.83 -13.38
CA SER A 80 15.11 -14.70 -14.29
C SER A 80 15.36 -13.46 -13.43
N THR A 81 16.63 -13.21 -13.13
CA THR A 81 17.08 -11.91 -12.69
C THR A 81 16.92 -10.99 -13.89
N THR A 82 15.80 -10.26 -13.94
CA THR A 82 15.70 -9.10 -14.83
C THR A 82 16.87 -8.18 -14.51
N PRO A 83 17.70 -7.79 -15.50
CA PRO A 83 18.76 -6.83 -15.28
C PRO A 83 18.16 -5.56 -14.69
N SER A 84 18.74 -5.06 -13.59
CA SER A 84 18.32 -3.86 -12.86
C SER A 84 18.56 -2.54 -13.61
N HIS A 85 18.59 -2.58 -14.95
CA HIS A 85 18.78 -1.44 -15.82
C HIS A 85 17.72 -1.51 -16.92
N ILE A 86 16.51 -1.04 -16.59
CA ILE A 86 15.48 -0.38 -17.43
C ILE A 86 14.21 -0.30 -16.58
N GLY A 87 13.96 0.90 -16.03
CA GLY A 87 12.64 1.52 -15.82
C GLY A 87 11.54 0.88 -14.95
N PHE A 88 11.50 -0.44 -14.74
CA PHE A 88 10.32 -1.09 -14.17
C PHE A 88 10.52 -1.39 -12.67
N ARG A 89 9.87 -0.60 -11.80
CA ARG A 89 9.78 -0.90 -10.36
C ARG A 89 8.44 -1.55 -10.07
N ASP A 90 8.47 -2.76 -9.51
CA ASP A 90 7.26 -3.45 -9.09
C ASP A 90 6.66 -2.78 -7.83
N GLY A 91 5.56 -2.05 -8.00
CA GLY A 91 4.80 -1.37 -6.93
C GLY A 91 3.45 -2.02 -6.65
N ALA A 92 3.26 -3.28 -7.05
CA ALA A 92 2.05 -4.06 -6.82
C ALA A 92 1.85 -4.42 -5.34
N LEU A 93 1.07 -3.61 -4.61
CA LEU A 93 0.83 -3.82 -3.17
C LEU A 93 -0.60 -4.25 -2.87
N PHE A 94 -1.60 -3.65 -3.51
CA PHE A 94 -3.02 -3.82 -3.14
C PHE A 94 -3.96 -4.04 -4.35
N PRO A 95 -3.74 -5.07 -5.17
CA PRO A 95 -4.54 -5.32 -6.38
C PRO A 95 -6.01 -5.63 -6.06
N GLY A 96 -6.87 -4.63 -6.26
CA GLY A 96 -8.31 -4.75 -6.04
C GLY A 96 -8.75 -4.80 -4.57
N TYR A 97 -7.91 -4.37 -3.62
CA TYR A 97 -8.24 -4.35 -2.18
C TYR A 97 -8.61 -2.97 -1.65
N GLU A 98 -8.39 -1.93 -2.44
CA GLU A 98 -8.77 -0.55 -2.14
C GLU A 98 -10.09 -0.23 -2.80
N VAL A 99 -11.20 -0.35 -2.06
CA VAL A 99 -12.55 -0.20 -2.60
C VAL A 99 -13.35 0.81 -1.78
N ALA A 100 -13.96 1.76 -2.48
CA ALA A 100 -15.03 2.60 -1.96
C ALA A 100 -16.28 2.42 -2.82
N GLY A 101 -17.43 2.33 -2.15
CA GLY A 101 -18.67 2.01 -2.84
C GLY A 101 -19.90 2.33 -2.02
N ILE A 102 -21.01 1.82 -2.51
CA ILE A 102 -22.34 2.01 -1.92
C ILE A 102 -22.95 0.65 -1.66
N VAL A 103 -23.60 0.50 -0.51
CA VAL A 103 -24.39 -0.71 -0.20
C VAL A 103 -25.57 -0.77 -1.17
N ASP A 104 -25.52 -1.74 -2.10
CA ASP A 104 -26.55 -1.93 -3.12
C ASP A 104 -27.74 -2.71 -2.59
N ALA A 105 -27.47 -3.76 -1.83
CA ALA A 105 -28.50 -4.62 -1.26
C ALA A 105 -27.98 -5.36 -0.01
N ILE A 106 -28.87 -5.57 0.95
CA ILE A 106 -28.57 -6.24 2.23
C ILE A 106 -29.19 -7.64 2.29
N GLY A 107 -28.44 -8.58 2.85
CA GLY A 107 -28.89 -9.94 3.12
C GLY A 107 -30.05 -10.00 4.11
N LYS A 108 -31.01 -10.89 3.86
CA LYS A 108 -32.24 -11.00 4.66
C LYS A 108 -32.03 -11.26 6.15
N ALA A 109 -30.89 -11.85 6.51
CA ALA A 109 -30.54 -12.20 7.89
C ALA A 109 -29.27 -11.46 8.36
N ALA A 110 -28.89 -10.37 7.69
CA ALA A 110 -27.71 -9.61 8.03
C ALA A 110 -27.90 -8.77 9.30
N GLU A 111 -26.88 -8.76 10.15
CA GLU A 111 -26.75 -7.80 11.25
C GLU A 111 -25.94 -6.60 10.74
N THR A 112 -26.57 -5.44 10.63
CA THR A 112 -26.00 -4.34 9.83
C THR A 112 -25.22 -3.30 10.61
N ASP A 113 -25.25 -3.34 11.94
CA ASP A 113 -24.63 -2.35 12.83
C ASP A 113 -24.93 -0.88 12.42
N GLY A 114 -26.18 -0.62 12.01
CA GLY A 114 -26.63 0.71 11.58
C GLY A 114 -26.35 1.07 10.11
N ILE A 115 -25.65 0.21 9.35
CA ILE A 115 -25.44 0.38 7.91
C ILE A 115 -26.74 0.04 7.16
N CYS A 116 -27.13 0.89 6.21
CA CYS A 116 -28.33 0.72 5.39
C CYS A 116 -28.00 0.66 3.89
N GLU A 117 -28.97 0.23 3.07
CA GLU A 117 -28.87 0.36 1.62
C GLU A 117 -28.71 1.83 1.24
N GLY A 118 -27.81 2.12 0.30
CA GLY A 118 -27.41 3.48 -0.06
C GLY A 118 -26.26 4.05 0.80
N ALA A 119 -25.87 3.38 1.89
CA ALA A 119 -24.74 3.83 2.69
C ALA A 119 -23.42 3.80 1.91
N ARG A 120 -22.64 4.87 2.05
CA ARG A 120 -21.27 5.00 1.53
C ARG A 120 -20.31 4.24 2.43
N ILE A 121 -19.49 3.37 1.85
CA ILE A 121 -18.57 2.51 2.61
C ILE A 121 -17.21 2.40 1.94
N VAL A 122 -16.23 2.01 2.75
CA VAL A 122 -14.99 1.38 2.28
C VAL A 122 -14.87 -0.04 2.84
N LEU A 123 -14.18 -0.90 2.12
CA LEU A 123 -13.97 -2.29 2.49
C LEU A 123 -12.64 -2.48 3.21
N TYR A 124 -12.68 -2.88 4.48
CA TYR A 124 -11.52 -3.31 5.24
C TYR A 124 -11.02 -4.69 4.72
N PRO A 125 -9.72 -4.85 4.41
CA PRO A 125 -9.18 -6.10 3.90
C PRO A 125 -9.28 -7.28 4.90
N TYR A 126 -9.64 -8.46 4.41
CA TYR A 126 -9.70 -9.73 5.14
C TYR A 126 -9.30 -10.91 4.22
N GLU A 127 -9.16 -12.10 4.80
CA GLU A 127 -8.84 -13.30 4.01
C GLU A 127 -9.99 -13.69 3.09
N GLY A 128 -9.74 -13.77 1.77
CA GLY A 128 -10.78 -14.06 0.79
C GLY A 128 -11.60 -12.84 0.34
N VAL A 129 -11.09 -11.62 0.54
CA VAL A 129 -11.71 -10.40 -0.04
C VAL A 129 -11.91 -10.56 -1.54
N PRO A 130 -13.11 -10.26 -2.06
CA PRO A 130 -13.37 -10.25 -3.49
C PRO A 130 -12.53 -9.18 -4.19
N HIS A 131 -12.10 -9.45 -5.42
CA HIS A 131 -11.36 -8.45 -6.18
C HIS A 131 -12.26 -7.28 -6.54
N GLY A 132 -11.90 -6.09 -6.05
CA GLY A 132 -12.64 -4.85 -6.21
C GLY A 132 -12.67 -4.27 -7.62
N TYR A 133 -12.05 -4.92 -8.60
CA TYR A 133 -12.13 -4.51 -9.99
C TYR A 133 -13.38 -5.09 -10.67
N ALA A 134 -14.54 -4.86 -10.09
CA ALA A 134 -15.82 -5.28 -10.62
C ALA A 134 -16.88 -4.25 -10.25
N ASP A 135 -17.92 -4.10 -11.07
CA ASP A 135 -19.03 -3.18 -10.78
C ASP A 135 -19.75 -3.51 -9.46
N PHE A 136 -19.76 -4.80 -9.08
CA PHE A 136 -20.34 -5.30 -7.83
C PHE A 136 -19.43 -6.32 -7.16
N ILE A 137 -19.35 -6.23 -5.84
CA ILE A 137 -18.71 -7.23 -4.97
C ILE A 137 -19.66 -7.64 -3.86
N VAL A 138 -19.38 -8.78 -3.22
CA VAL A 138 -20.16 -9.26 -2.07
C VAL A 138 -19.27 -9.43 -0.86
N VAL A 139 -19.77 -9.01 0.29
CA VAL A 139 -19.09 -9.19 1.58
C VAL A 139 -19.92 -10.12 2.45
N PRO A 140 -19.31 -11.08 3.16
CA PRO A 140 -20.05 -12.06 3.95
C PRO A 140 -20.59 -11.49 5.27
N ASP A 141 -19.96 -10.46 5.82
CA ASP A 141 -20.26 -9.87 7.14
C ASP A 141 -19.99 -8.36 7.11
N PHE A 142 -20.82 -7.57 7.79
CA PHE A 142 -20.72 -6.11 7.91
C PHE A 142 -19.51 -5.63 8.73
N LYS A 143 -18.89 -6.50 9.53
CA LYS A 143 -17.69 -6.18 10.32
C LYS A 143 -16.50 -5.71 9.49
N CYS A 144 -16.48 -5.98 8.19
CA CYS A 144 -15.44 -5.48 7.28
C CYS A 144 -15.81 -4.17 6.57
N LEU A 145 -16.98 -3.60 6.84
CA LEU A 145 -17.43 -2.34 6.25
C LEU A 145 -17.15 -1.18 7.21
N VAL A 146 -16.56 -0.12 6.67
CA VAL A 146 -16.39 1.15 7.39
C VAL A 146 -17.22 2.22 6.70
N PRO A 147 -18.20 2.85 7.39
CA PRO A 147 -18.99 3.95 6.85
C PRO A 147 -18.11 5.15 6.46
N VAL A 148 -18.44 5.77 5.33
CA VAL A 148 -17.78 6.98 4.83
C VAL A 148 -18.75 8.16 4.98
N PRO A 149 -18.36 9.21 5.73
CA PRO A 149 -19.18 10.42 5.86
C PRO A 149 -19.37 11.15 4.52
N ASP A 150 -20.46 11.92 4.42
CA ASP A 150 -20.77 12.59 3.16
C ASP A 150 -19.73 13.64 2.73
N SER A 151 -19.04 14.21 3.71
CA SER A 151 -17.97 15.20 3.51
C SER A 151 -16.72 14.63 2.85
N LEU A 152 -16.53 13.31 2.83
CA LEU A 152 -15.33 12.67 2.28
C LEU A 152 -15.60 12.04 0.91
N PRO A 153 -15.08 12.60 -0.20
CA PRO A 153 -15.27 12.02 -1.53
C PRO A 153 -14.92 10.53 -1.60
N LEU A 154 -15.76 9.72 -2.25
CA LEU A 154 -15.53 8.27 -2.33
C LEU A 154 -14.23 7.91 -3.06
N SER A 155 -13.79 8.76 -4.00
CA SER A 155 -12.49 8.61 -4.67
C SER A 155 -11.35 8.63 -3.65
N VAL A 156 -11.33 9.62 -2.74
CA VAL A 156 -10.34 9.71 -1.65
C VAL A 156 -10.51 8.56 -0.67
N ALA A 157 -11.75 8.23 -0.29
CA ALA A 157 -12.03 7.14 0.64
C ALA A 157 -11.46 5.79 0.15
N ALA A 158 -11.46 5.53 -1.16
CA ALA A 158 -10.93 4.29 -1.74
C ALA A 158 -9.45 4.07 -1.39
N MET A 159 -8.67 5.13 -1.15
CA MET A 159 -7.24 5.05 -0.84
C MET A 159 -6.94 4.67 0.61
N LEU A 160 -7.96 4.65 1.48
CA LEU A 160 -7.79 4.51 2.92
C LEU A 160 -7.57 3.07 3.42
N PRO A 161 -8.31 2.05 2.95
CA PRO A 161 -8.34 0.73 3.61
C PRO A 161 -7.06 -0.08 3.59
N THR A 162 -6.14 0.21 2.66
CA THR A 162 -4.86 -0.50 2.61
C THR A 162 -3.69 0.47 2.63
N GLY A 163 -3.60 1.39 1.64
CA GLY A 163 -2.44 2.25 1.49
C GLY A 163 -2.28 3.19 2.69
N ALA A 164 -3.29 4.03 2.92
CA ALA A 164 -3.24 4.95 4.05
C ALA A 164 -3.23 4.20 5.39
N LEU A 165 -3.97 3.09 5.53
CA LEU A 165 -4.00 2.29 6.75
C LEU A 165 -2.63 1.70 7.12
N LEU A 166 -1.92 1.10 6.16
CA LEU A 166 -0.57 0.58 6.37
C LEU A 166 0.39 1.71 6.74
N ALA A 167 0.26 2.87 6.10
CA ALA A 167 1.04 4.05 6.47
C ALA A 167 0.73 4.49 7.92
N THR A 168 -0.55 4.52 8.33
CA THR A 168 -0.97 4.83 9.71
C THR A 168 -0.33 3.88 10.72
N ASN A 169 -0.46 2.57 10.51
CA ASN A 169 0.09 1.59 11.44
C ASN A 169 1.63 1.63 11.49
N THR A 170 2.27 1.92 10.36
CA THR A 170 3.72 2.15 10.28
C THR A 170 4.15 3.39 11.06
N VAL A 171 3.39 4.48 10.98
CA VAL A 171 3.65 5.71 11.75
C VAL A 171 3.43 5.47 13.25
N TYR A 172 2.39 4.76 13.66
CA TYR A 172 2.17 4.42 15.08
C TYR A 172 3.32 3.58 15.64
N THR A 173 3.75 2.55 14.89
CA THR A 173 4.92 1.72 15.25
C THR A 173 6.19 2.58 15.38
N ALA A 174 6.36 3.56 14.51
CA ALA A 174 7.47 4.51 14.59
C ALA A 174 7.38 5.38 15.85
N ILE A 175 6.22 5.98 16.14
CA ILE A 175 5.99 6.83 17.32
C ILE A 175 6.29 6.06 18.61
N ASP A 176 5.76 4.85 18.74
CA ASP A 176 6.01 4.00 19.92
C ASP A 176 7.50 3.73 20.12
N SER A 177 8.24 3.55 19.03
CA SER A 177 9.67 3.31 19.06
C SER A 177 10.46 4.59 19.37
N LEU A 178 10.07 5.74 18.82
CA LEU A 178 10.67 7.04 19.12
C LEU A 178 10.46 7.41 20.59
N ASN A 179 9.27 7.21 21.14
CA ASN A 179 8.98 7.52 22.54
C ASN A 179 9.89 6.71 23.47
N LYS A 180 10.14 5.42 23.18
CA LYS A 180 11.11 4.60 23.91
C LYS A 180 12.55 5.15 23.83
N ILE A 181 12.93 5.72 22.68
CA ILE A 181 14.25 6.34 22.51
C ILE A 181 14.35 7.67 23.27
N ILE A 182 13.29 8.49 23.23
CA ILE A 182 13.26 9.83 23.86
C ILE A 182 13.19 9.73 25.39
N GLU A 183 12.42 8.77 25.91
CA GLU A 183 12.15 8.59 27.34
C GLU A 183 13.07 7.55 27.99
N GLY A 184 13.78 6.77 27.18
CA GLY A 184 14.65 5.69 27.62
C GLY A 184 15.94 6.14 28.32
N PRO A 185 16.72 5.17 28.85
CA PRO A 185 17.96 5.43 29.58
C PRO A 185 19.04 6.11 28.71
N ASN A 186 19.02 5.87 27.40
CA ASN A 186 19.91 6.49 26.42
C ASN A 186 19.20 7.62 25.66
N ARG A 187 18.48 8.48 26.39
CA ARG A 187 17.67 9.55 25.80
C ARG A 187 18.46 10.39 24.80
N LYS A 188 17.85 10.66 23.65
CA LYS A 188 18.38 11.59 22.64
C LYS A 188 17.62 12.91 22.68
N ASP A 189 18.35 14.01 22.47
CA ASP A 189 17.76 15.35 22.38
C ASP A 189 16.96 15.53 21.10
N LYS A 190 17.37 14.87 20.02
CA LYS A 190 16.68 14.84 18.73
C LYS A 190 16.66 13.42 18.17
N VAL A 191 15.55 13.07 17.57
CA VAL A 191 15.34 11.83 16.83
C VAL A 191 14.89 12.14 15.41
N THR A 192 15.33 11.32 14.46
CA THR A 192 15.04 11.54 13.03
C THR A 192 14.38 10.32 12.41
N VAL A 193 13.27 10.56 11.72
CA VAL A 193 12.59 9.58 10.87
C VAL A 193 12.90 9.87 9.42
N LEU A 194 13.38 8.86 8.68
CA LEU A 194 13.57 8.92 7.25
C LEU A 194 12.46 8.15 6.54
N ILE A 195 11.67 8.83 5.71
CA ILE A 195 10.66 8.19 4.86
C ILE A 195 11.28 7.97 3.47
N VAL A 196 11.29 6.72 3.00
CA VAL A 196 11.87 6.37 1.71
C VAL A 196 10.79 6.33 0.64
N GLY A 197 10.99 7.15 -0.40
CA GLY A 197 10.14 7.26 -1.57
C GLY A 197 9.15 8.43 -1.50
N THR A 198 8.52 8.68 -2.65
CA THR A 198 7.46 9.69 -2.81
C THR A 198 6.28 9.11 -3.60
N GLY A 199 6.06 7.79 -3.48
CA GLY A 199 4.85 7.13 -3.98
C GLY A 199 3.68 7.29 -3.00
N GLY A 200 2.49 6.84 -3.38
CA GLY A 200 1.26 7.02 -2.58
C GLY A 200 1.40 6.64 -1.10
N LEU A 201 2.01 5.50 -0.79
CA LEU A 201 2.27 5.06 0.59
C LEU A 201 3.18 6.01 1.38
N ALA A 202 4.30 6.40 0.78
CA ALA A 202 5.28 7.27 1.43
C ALA A 202 4.70 8.67 1.66
N LEU A 203 3.90 9.17 0.72
CA LEU A 203 3.22 10.47 0.85
C LEU A 203 2.10 10.43 1.89
N TRP A 204 1.37 9.32 2.01
CA TRP A 204 0.48 9.09 3.16
C TRP A 204 1.25 9.09 4.47
N ALA A 205 2.32 8.31 4.57
CA ALA A 205 3.14 8.22 5.79
C ALA A 205 3.72 9.58 6.19
N LEU A 206 4.14 10.40 5.22
CA LEU A 206 4.63 11.76 5.47
C LEU A 206 3.55 12.64 6.09
N ARG A 207 2.34 12.66 5.52
CA ARG A 207 1.22 13.49 6.00
C ARG A 207 0.73 13.02 7.37
N ILE A 208 0.58 11.71 7.53
CA ILE A 208 0.16 11.07 8.79
C ILE A 208 1.20 11.31 9.89
N ALA A 209 2.49 11.09 9.62
CA ALA A 209 3.57 11.39 10.56
C ALA A 209 3.59 12.87 10.93
N SER A 210 3.44 13.77 9.96
CA SER A 210 3.41 15.21 10.21
C SER A 210 2.24 15.62 11.11
N HIS A 211 1.07 15.01 10.94
CA HIS A 211 -0.09 15.24 11.79
C HIS A 211 0.17 14.77 13.24
N PHE A 212 0.52 13.50 13.42
CA PHE A 212 0.70 12.92 14.76
C PHE A 212 1.93 13.46 15.49
N PHE A 213 3.01 13.81 14.78
CA PHE A 213 4.20 14.38 15.41
C PHE A 213 3.91 15.76 15.96
N LYS A 214 3.10 16.58 15.27
CA LYS A 214 2.67 17.90 15.77
C LYS A 214 1.83 17.79 17.05
N GLN A 215 1.07 16.71 17.22
CA GLN A 215 0.28 16.46 18.42
C GLN A 215 1.10 15.85 19.57
N SER A 216 2.28 15.30 19.28
CA SER A 216 3.14 14.68 20.30
C SER A 216 3.70 15.74 21.28
N PRO A 217 3.75 15.45 22.59
CA PRO A 217 4.41 16.33 23.56
C PRO A 217 5.91 16.51 23.26
N HIS A 218 6.50 15.58 22.49
CA HIS A 218 7.90 15.61 22.10
C HIS A 218 8.13 16.14 20.68
N HIS A 219 7.16 16.84 20.07
CA HIS A 219 7.23 17.31 18.68
C HIS A 219 8.53 18.05 18.34
N SER A 220 9.04 18.88 19.26
CA SER A 220 10.28 19.66 19.08
C SER A 220 11.56 18.82 18.98
N LYS A 221 11.48 17.54 19.34
CA LYS A 221 12.59 16.57 19.27
C LYS A 221 12.52 15.69 18.03
N MET A 222 11.41 15.69 17.29
CA MET A 222 11.17 14.77 16.17
C MET A 222 11.39 15.49 14.84
N ASN A 223 12.32 14.98 14.03
CA ASN A 223 12.54 15.46 12.66
C ASN A 223 12.05 14.44 11.64
N ILE A 224 11.47 14.92 10.54
CA ILE A 224 11.13 14.11 9.38
C ILE A 224 12.05 14.48 8.22
N SER A 225 12.62 13.47 7.58
CA SER A 225 13.34 13.59 6.33
C SER A 225 12.75 12.64 5.30
N VAL A 226 12.81 12.99 4.02
CA VAL A 226 12.30 12.18 2.92
C VAL A 226 13.42 11.91 1.92
N ALA A 227 13.60 10.65 1.55
CA ALA A 227 14.49 10.27 0.46
C ALA A 227 13.68 10.03 -0.81
N THR A 228 14.03 10.69 -1.91
CA THR A 228 13.37 10.50 -3.22
C THR A 228 14.37 10.20 -4.33
N ILE A 229 13.98 9.40 -5.32
CA ILE A 229 14.82 9.12 -6.48
C ILE A 229 14.64 10.18 -7.57
N LYS A 230 13.48 10.84 -7.62
CA LYS A 230 13.09 11.74 -8.70
C LYS A 230 13.00 13.19 -8.22
N ASP A 231 13.25 14.13 -9.13
CA ASP A 231 13.22 15.56 -8.86
C ASP A 231 11.80 16.03 -8.48
N GLU A 232 10.76 15.47 -9.10
CA GLU A 232 9.36 15.80 -8.75
C GLU A 232 9.05 15.44 -7.29
N GLY A 233 9.75 14.45 -6.74
CA GLY A 233 9.61 14.05 -5.35
C GLY A 233 10.00 15.16 -4.36
N PHE A 234 10.85 16.10 -4.74
CA PHE A 234 11.17 17.26 -3.90
C PHE A 234 9.96 18.14 -3.67
N VAL A 235 9.17 18.39 -4.71
CA VAL A 235 7.96 19.22 -4.61
C VAL A 235 6.90 18.49 -3.78
N LEU A 236 6.73 17.18 -4.02
CA LEU A 236 5.74 16.35 -3.33
C LEU A 236 6.04 16.11 -1.86
N ALA A 237 7.33 16.06 -1.48
CA ALA A 237 7.75 15.83 -0.11
C ALA A 237 7.84 17.12 0.72
N LYS A 238 7.89 18.29 0.07
CA LYS A 238 8.05 19.58 0.73
C LYS A 238 6.70 20.13 1.19
N GLU A 239 6.08 19.40 2.11
CA GLU A 239 4.82 19.77 2.79
C GLU A 239 5.03 20.95 3.76
N SER A 240 6.24 21.07 4.32
CA SER A 240 6.64 22.18 5.18
C SER A 240 8.14 22.47 5.03
N GLU A 241 8.58 23.63 5.51
CA GLU A 241 10.00 23.99 5.54
C GLU A 241 10.83 23.09 6.49
N GLU A 242 10.17 22.39 7.41
CA GLU A 242 10.80 21.52 8.40
C GLU A 242 11.18 20.14 7.82
N VAL A 243 10.50 19.70 6.75
CA VAL A 243 10.78 18.42 6.09
C VAL A 243 12.00 18.57 5.19
N LYS A 244 13.07 17.86 5.54
CA LYS A 244 14.27 17.81 4.71
C LYS A 244 14.11 16.75 3.62
N VAL A 245 14.56 17.05 2.41
CA VAL A 245 14.49 16.11 1.28
C VAL A 245 15.90 15.81 0.76
N VAL A 246 16.21 14.54 0.58
CA VAL A 246 17.47 14.05 0.02
C VAL A 246 17.22 13.23 -1.25
N GLN A 247 18.07 13.41 -2.25
CA GLN A 247 17.98 12.62 -3.48
C GLN A 247 18.77 11.31 -3.37
N TRP A 248 18.10 10.20 -3.65
CA TRP A 248 18.67 8.88 -3.84
C TRP A 248 18.79 8.55 -5.33
N SER A 249 19.61 9.34 -6.03
CA SER A 249 19.93 9.10 -7.44
C SER A 249 20.66 7.76 -7.58
N GLU A 250 20.11 6.87 -8.39
CA GLU A 250 20.63 5.51 -8.58
C GLU A 250 21.99 5.48 -9.30
N ASP A 251 22.36 6.59 -9.96
CA ASP A 251 23.63 6.78 -10.68
C ASP A 251 24.81 7.13 -9.75
N LEU A 252 24.54 7.43 -8.48
CA LEU A 252 25.56 7.74 -7.49
C LEU A 252 26.03 6.49 -6.74
N TYR A 253 27.26 6.54 -6.25
CA TYR A 253 27.82 5.50 -5.39
C TYR A 253 27.09 5.45 -4.04
N GLU A 254 26.85 4.23 -3.52
CA GLU A 254 26.13 4.04 -2.25
C GLU A 254 26.71 4.85 -1.09
N ARG A 255 28.05 4.87 -0.97
CA ARG A 255 28.72 5.64 0.08
C ARG A 255 28.36 7.13 0.04
N GLN A 256 28.30 7.73 -1.14
CA GLN A 256 27.94 9.14 -1.30
C GLN A 256 26.47 9.38 -0.95
N LEU A 257 25.57 8.45 -1.31
CA LEU A 257 24.15 8.54 -0.95
C LEU A 257 23.95 8.48 0.57
N ILE A 258 24.68 7.59 1.25
CA ILE A 258 24.63 7.44 2.72
C ILE A 258 25.21 8.67 3.40
N GLU A 259 26.37 9.16 2.97
CA GLU A 259 27.01 10.36 3.52
C GLU A 259 26.10 11.60 3.35
N ARG A 260 25.52 11.81 2.16
CA ARG A 260 24.56 12.90 1.91
C ARG A 260 23.28 12.77 2.73
N THR A 261 22.76 11.56 2.88
CA THR A 261 21.56 11.32 3.71
C THR A 261 21.85 11.64 5.16
N THR A 262 22.99 11.20 5.68
CA THR A 262 23.43 11.45 7.06
C THR A 262 23.64 12.95 7.29
N ASP A 263 24.32 13.65 6.38
CA ASP A 263 24.55 15.09 6.46
C ASP A 263 23.24 15.88 6.45
N ALA A 264 22.35 15.58 5.49
CA ALA A 264 21.04 16.21 5.41
C ALA A 264 20.22 16.00 6.69
N CYS A 265 20.23 14.79 7.25
CA CYS A 265 19.51 14.46 8.49
C CYS A 265 20.15 15.09 9.74
N GLY A 266 21.39 15.59 9.66
CA GLY A 266 22.16 16.08 10.81
C GLY A 266 22.75 14.96 11.67
N GLY A 267 22.96 13.78 11.07
CA GLY A 267 23.45 12.58 11.72
C GLY A 267 22.72 11.32 11.22
N PRO A 268 23.08 10.13 11.76
CA PRO A 268 22.36 8.89 11.49
C PRO A 268 20.90 8.99 11.96
N VAL A 269 20.00 8.30 11.27
CA VAL A 269 18.55 8.34 11.56
C VAL A 269 18.14 7.25 12.52
N ASP A 270 17.07 7.46 13.29
CA ASP A 270 16.63 6.51 14.31
C ASP A 270 15.64 5.48 13.73
N ILE A 271 14.79 5.94 12.81
CA ILE A 271 13.76 5.13 12.17
C ILE A 271 13.77 5.38 10.67
N VAL A 272 13.67 4.33 9.88
CA VAL A 272 13.43 4.41 8.44
C VAL A 272 12.08 3.78 8.09
N LEU A 273 11.18 4.49 7.43
CA LEU A 273 9.95 3.94 6.85
C LEU A 273 10.24 3.58 5.39
N ASN A 274 10.39 2.30 5.08
CA ASN A 274 10.85 1.84 3.77
C ASN A 274 9.73 1.11 3.02
N PHE A 275 8.98 1.87 2.22
CA PHE A 275 7.92 1.34 1.36
C PHE A 275 8.48 0.98 -0.03
N GLY A 276 7.89 0.01 -0.73
CA GLY A 276 8.36 -0.40 -2.07
C GLY A 276 9.83 -0.86 -2.07
N THR A 277 10.21 -1.58 -1.01
CA THR A 277 11.61 -1.85 -0.68
C THR A 277 12.27 -2.81 -1.67
N THR A 278 13.47 -2.44 -2.11
CA THR A 278 14.39 -3.30 -2.86
C THR A 278 15.56 -3.72 -1.96
N SER A 279 16.33 -4.74 -2.36
CA SER A 279 17.57 -5.09 -1.64
C SER A 279 18.54 -3.91 -1.55
N ARG A 280 18.64 -3.09 -2.61
CA ARG A 280 19.51 -1.91 -2.66
C ARG A 280 19.03 -0.83 -1.69
N SER A 281 17.74 -0.47 -1.72
CA SER A 281 17.19 0.52 -0.80
C SER A 281 17.22 0.06 0.65
N LEU A 282 16.92 -1.21 0.93
CA LEU A 282 17.05 -1.77 2.29
C LEU A 282 18.48 -1.72 2.80
N HIS A 283 19.46 -2.10 1.97
CA HIS A 283 20.85 -2.03 2.35
C HIS A 283 21.26 -0.60 2.73
N ARG A 284 20.88 0.38 1.91
CA ARG A 284 21.15 1.80 2.14
C ARG A 284 20.47 2.30 3.42
N SER A 285 19.19 1.95 3.62
CA SER A 285 18.43 2.28 4.83
C SER A 285 19.14 1.79 6.10
N LEU A 286 19.59 0.54 6.12
CA LEU A 286 20.33 -0.02 7.26
C LEU A 286 21.61 0.77 7.57
N GLN A 287 22.32 1.26 6.55
CA GLN A 287 23.56 2.03 6.72
C GLN A 287 23.34 3.49 7.14
N CYS A 288 22.13 4.02 6.97
CA CYS A 288 21.78 5.35 7.45
C CYS A 288 21.36 5.35 8.93
N LEU A 289 21.07 4.17 9.51
CA LEU A 289 20.57 4.07 10.88
C LEU A 289 21.65 4.35 11.93
N ALA A 290 21.24 5.00 13.02
CA ALA A 290 21.99 5.03 14.27
C ALA A 290 22.05 3.62 14.90
N PRO A 291 23.06 3.32 15.74
CA PRO A 291 23.04 2.11 16.55
C PRO A 291 21.75 2.00 17.37
N GLY A 292 21.11 0.82 17.33
CA GLY A 292 19.80 0.55 17.92
C GLY A 292 18.60 1.04 17.09
N GLY A 293 18.85 1.67 15.93
CA GLY A 293 17.82 2.15 15.03
C GLY A 293 17.08 1.01 14.32
N LEU A 294 15.95 1.36 13.71
CA LEU A 294 15.05 0.39 13.09
C LEU A 294 14.59 0.82 11.70
N VAL A 295 14.50 -0.15 10.79
CA VAL A 295 13.83 0.01 9.50
C VAL A 295 12.50 -0.73 9.53
N LEU A 296 11.42 -0.01 9.27
CA LEU A 296 10.07 -0.54 9.15
C LEU A 296 9.83 -0.93 7.68
N VAL A 297 9.41 -2.18 7.46
CA VAL A 297 9.11 -2.74 6.15
C VAL A 297 7.74 -3.43 6.16
N THR A 298 7.17 -3.61 4.97
CA THR A 298 5.92 -4.34 4.76
C THR A 298 6.10 -5.85 4.94
N GLU A 299 5.03 -6.58 5.24
CA GLU A 299 5.04 -8.05 5.40
C GLU A 299 5.67 -8.77 4.20
N ASP A 300 5.26 -8.38 3.00
CA ASP A 300 5.68 -9.01 1.76
C ASP A 300 7.19 -8.80 1.46
N VAL A 301 7.77 -7.71 1.96
CA VAL A 301 9.21 -7.41 1.96
C VAL A 301 9.91 -8.21 3.05
N GLY A 302 9.29 -8.29 4.23
CA GLY A 302 9.76 -9.08 5.37
C GLY A 302 10.05 -10.52 4.96
N GLU A 303 9.07 -11.19 4.37
CA GLU A 303 9.20 -12.57 3.86
C GLU A 303 10.37 -12.74 2.88
N LYS A 304 10.56 -11.78 1.96
CA LYS A 304 11.55 -11.88 0.88
C LYS A 304 12.97 -11.53 1.31
N LEU A 305 13.12 -10.51 2.16
CA LEU A 305 14.41 -9.87 2.42
C LEU A 305 14.94 -10.15 3.83
N LEU A 306 14.11 -10.43 4.84
CA LEU A 306 14.62 -10.75 6.18
C LEU A 306 15.64 -11.90 6.17
N PRO A 307 15.43 -13.03 5.47
CA PRO A 307 16.41 -14.12 5.46
C PRO A 307 17.79 -13.70 4.92
N LYS A 308 17.83 -12.67 4.06
CA LYS A 308 19.06 -12.15 3.44
C LYS A 308 19.76 -11.09 4.28
N PHE A 309 19.00 -10.34 5.10
CA PHE A 309 19.49 -9.16 5.79
C PHE A 309 19.56 -9.31 7.32
N ALA A 310 19.00 -10.37 7.92
CA ALA A 310 18.97 -10.57 9.36
C ALA A 310 20.36 -10.49 10.01
N LYS A 311 21.32 -11.30 9.53
CA LYS A 311 22.70 -11.29 10.03
C LYS A 311 23.36 -9.91 9.88
N LYS A 312 23.11 -9.24 8.77
CA LYS A 312 23.67 -7.91 8.51
C LYS A 312 23.10 -6.85 9.45
N ALA A 313 21.82 -6.91 9.76
CA ALA A 313 21.18 -6.01 10.72
C ALA A 313 21.77 -6.23 12.12
N GLU A 314 21.97 -7.50 12.52
CA GLU A 314 22.63 -7.86 13.78
C GLU A 314 24.08 -7.34 13.85
N ASP A 315 24.90 -7.61 12.83
CA ASP A 315 26.29 -7.14 12.74
C ASP A 315 26.40 -5.60 12.84
N MET A 316 25.35 -4.89 12.40
CA MET A 316 25.26 -3.43 12.42
C MET A 316 24.57 -2.87 13.69
N ASN A 317 24.11 -3.74 14.60
CA ASN A 317 23.33 -3.38 15.78
C ASN A 317 22.07 -2.55 15.43
N VAL A 318 21.31 -2.98 14.42
CA VAL A 318 20.05 -2.36 13.98
C VAL A 318 18.98 -3.43 13.79
N SER A 319 17.71 -3.02 13.70
CA SER A 319 16.58 -3.95 13.56
C SER A 319 15.79 -3.74 12.28
N ILE A 320 15.29 -4.83 11.70
CA ILE A 320 14.27 -4.80 10.65
C ILE A 320 12.96 -5.23 11.28
N VAL A 321 11.96 -4.36 11.26
CA VAL A 321 10.64 -4.63 11.86
C VAL A 321 9.62 -4.71 10.74
N VAL A 322 8.86 -5.80 10.74
CA VAL A 322 7.77 -6.02 9.79
C VAL A 322 6.50 -5.43 10.37
N VAL A 323 5.82 -4.60 9.58
CA VAL A 323 4.58 -3.91 9.99
C VAL A 323 3.38 -4.49 9.22
N PRO A 324 2.32 -4.93 9.93
CA PRO A 324 1.08 -5.39 9.30
C PRO A 324 0.23 -4.20 8.80
N ASN A 325 -0.80 -4.47 8.00
CA ASN A 325 -1.65 -3.44 7.38
C ASN A 325 -2.32 -2.47 8.37
N GLY A 326 -2.62 -2.87 9.60
CA GLY A 326 -3.33 -2.05 10.59
C GLY A 326 -4.71 -2.60 10.93
N THR A 327 -5.38 -2.03 11.94
CA THR A 327 -6.67 -2.51 12.43
C THR A 327 -7.85 -1.74 11.82
N ILE A 328 -9.05 -2.30 11.92
CA ILE A 328 -10.26 -1.61 11.45
C ILE A 328 -10.58 -0.36 12.30
N GLU A 329 -10.20 -0.35 13.58
CA GLU A 329 -10.32 0.83 14.45
C GLU A 329 -9.44 1.98 13.95
N GLN A 330 -8.19 1.68 13.57
CA GLN A 330 -7.30 2.65 12.93
C GLN A 330 -7.90 3.16 11.59
N LEU A 331 -8.57 2.29 10.83
CA LEU A 331 -9.25 2.71 9.60
C LEU A 331 -10.43 3.65 9.88
N ARG A 332 -11.24 3.36 10.90
CA ARG A 332 -12.36 4.24 11.30
C ARG A 332 -11.85 5.61 11.74
N GLU A 333 -10.80 5.65 12.57
CA GLU A 333 -10.14 6.89 12.98
C GLU A 333 -9.61 7.67 11.77
N LEU A 334 -8.89 6.99 10.87
CA LEU A 334 -8.32 7.60 9.68
C LEU A 334 -9.37 8.19 8.75
N VAL A 335 -10.51 7.50 8.56
CA VAL A 335 -11.65 8.03 7.80
C VAL A 335 -12.13 9.36 8.39
N GLN A 336 -12.24 9.47 9.72
CA GLN A 336 -12.68 10.71 10.37
C GLN A 336 -11.64 11.83 10.22
N LEU A 337 -10.35 11.53 10.45
CA LEU A 337 -9.27 12.52 10.31
C LEU A 337 -9.22 13.12 8.89
N VAL A 338 -9.39 12.29 7.86
CA VAL A 338 -9.41 12.76 6.47
C VAL A 338 -10.73 13.48 6.14
N ALA A 339 -11.86 12.98 6.63
CA ALA A 339 -13.17 13.64 6.44
C ALA A 339 -13.26 15.02 7.09
N ASN A 340 -12.55 15.23 8.20
CA ASN A 340 -12.46 16.50 8.91
C ASN A 340 -11.41 17.45 8.32
N GLY A 341 -10.61 17.01 7.34
CA GLY A 341 -9.52 17.79 6.75
C GLY A 341 -8.29 17.92 7.65
N GLU A 342 -8.17 17.11 8.71
CA GLU A 342 -7.01 17.11 9.61
C GLU A 342 -5.78 16.44 8.99
N ILE A 343 -6.02 15.51 8.05
CA ILE A 343 -5.01 14.90 7.18
C ILE A 343 -5.50 15.01 5.75
N GLU A 344 -4.78 15.78 4.93
CA GLU A 344 -5.08 15.90 3.50
C GLU A 344 -4.65 14.63 2.74
N PRO A 345 -5.35 14.21 1.68
CA PRO A 345 -4.89 13.10 0.85
C PRO A 345 -3.68 13.49 0.01
N PRO A 346 -2.80 12.53 -0.35
CA PRO A 346 -1.74 12.78 -1.32
C PRO A 346 -2.33 12.98 -2.73
N PRO A 347 -1.54 13.51 -3.68
CA PRO A 347 -1.97 13.65 -5.06
C PRO A 347 -2.49 12.34 -5.62
N HIS A 348 -3.59 12.43 -6.36
CA HIS A 348 -4.22 11.27 -6.96
C HIS A 348 -4.92 11.66 -8.26
N SER A 349 -5.19 10.65 -9.09
CA SER A 349 -5.86 10.82 -10.37
C SER A 349 -6.90 9.74 -10.55
N VAL A 350 -8.09 10.16 -10.98
CA VAL A 350 -9.24 9.29 -11.23
C VAL A 350 -9.33 9.04 -12.73
N PHE A 351 -9.45 7.78 -13.11
CA PHE A 351 -9.59 7.34 -14.49
C PHE A 351 -10.83 6.46 -14.62
N PRO A 352 -11.54 6.48 -15.75
CA PRO A 352 -12.55 5.47 -16.04
C PRO A 352 -11.96 4.05 -15.97
N ALA A 353 -12.71 3.08 -15.44
CA ALA A 353 -12.27 1.69 -15.38
C ALA A 353 -11.93 1.09 -16.77
N ASP A 354 -12.55 1.61 -17.84
CA ASP A 354 -12.26 1.21 -19.22
C ASP A 354 -10.87 1.64 -19.69
N GLU A 355 -10.25 2.62 -19.03
CA GLU A 355 -8.87 3.06 -19.30
C GLU A 355 -7.83 2.29 -18.48
N ALA A 356 -8.21 1.21 -17.78
CA ALA A 356 -7.30 0.48 -16.88
C ALA A 356 -5.98 0.05 -17.55
N GLN A 357 -5.99 -0.31 -18.83
CA GLN A 357 -4.77 -0.65 -19.58
C GLN A 357 -3.80 0.53 -19.68
N GLU A 358 -4.30 1.71 -19.98
CA GLU A 358 -3.50 2.93 -20.06
C GLU A 358 -3.04 3.39 -18.67
N VAL A 359 -3.88 3.22 -17.65
CA VAL A 359 -3.51 3.51 -16.26
C VAL A 359 -2.34 2.63 -15.82
N VAL A 360 -2.37 1.33 -16.12
CA VAL A 360 -1.27 0.41 -15.80
C VAL A 360 0.01 0.83 -16.54
N ARG A 361 -0.08 1.16 -17.83
CA ARG A 361 1.08 1.67 -18.61
C ARG A 361 1.70 2.91 -17.94
N LYS A 362 0.87 3.89 -17.57
CA LYS A 362 1.30 5.11 -16.88
C LYS A 362 1.92 4.81 -15.51
N LEU A 363 1.36 3.88 -14.74
CA LEU A 363 1.92 3.45 -13.45
C LEU A 363 3.31 2.84 -13.62
N CYS A 364 3.47 1.94 -14.58
CA CYS A 364 4.74 1.26 -14.87
C CYS A 364 5.83 2.23 -15.31
N ASN A 365 5.46 3.26 -16.07
CA ASN A 365 6.37 4.32 -16.48
C ASN A 365 6.54 5.43 -15.43
N SER A 366 5.87 5.31 -14.27
CA SER A 366 5.87 6.33 -13.21
C SER A 366 5.48 7.72 -13.73
N GLU A 367 4.48 7.76 -14.61
CA GLU A 367 3.89 8.97 -15.23
C GLU A 367 2.73 9.54 -14.38
N ILE A 368 2.21 8.77 -13.42
CA ILE A 368 1.19 9.22 -12.47
C ILE A 368 1.86 9.71 -11.19
N GLN A 369 1.49 10.91 -10.76
CA GLN A 369 1.88 11.44 -9.46
C GLN A 369 0.95 10.90 -8.36
N GLY A 370 1.53 10.33 -7.31
CA GLY A 370 0.81 9.78 -6.17
C GLY A 370 -0.01 8.53 -6.52
N ARG A 371 -1.34 8.55 -6.43
CA ARG A 371 -2.20 7.37 -6.58
C ARG A 371 -3.15 7.42 -7.78
N ALA A 372 -3.22 6.34 -8.56
CA ALA A 372 -4.28 6.15 -9.55
C ALA A 372 -5.49 5.41 -8.97
N ILE A 373 -6.67 5.82 -9.40
CA ILE A 373 -7.97 5.32 -8.97
C ILE A 373 -8.80 5.04 -10.22
N LEU A 374 -9.45 3.88 -10.27
CA LEU A 374 -10.39 3.50 -11.31
C LEU A 374 -11.82 3.81 -10.84
N LYS A 375 -12.58 4.48 -11.70
CA LYS A 375 -14.00 4.80 -11.52
C LYS A 375 -14.86 3.79 -12.28
N PHE A 376 -15.75 3.14 -11.56
CA PHE A 376 -16.65 2.12 -12.12
C PHE A 376 -18.05 2.67 -12.37
N HIS A 377 -18.57 3.52 -11.47
CA HIS A 377 -19.90 4.14 -11.58
C HIS A 377 -19.85 5.65 -11.29
N ASP A 378 -20.76 6.40 -11.89
CA ASP A 378 -21.04 7.80 -11.55
C ASP A 378 -22.08 7.86 -10.43
N VAL A 379 -21.66 8.27 -9.22
CA VAL A 379 -22.57 8.43 -8.08
C VAL A 379 -22.35 9.75 -7.31
N ASP A 380 -21.48 10.61 -7.84
CA ASP A 380 -21.24 11.96 -7.33
C ASP A 380 -22.20 12.98 -7.96
#